data_AF-A0A1D3K7T3-F1
#
_entry.id   AF-A0A1D3K7T3-F1
#
_cell.length_a   1.000
_cell.length_b   1.000
_cell.length_c   1.000
_cell.angle_alpha   90.00
_cell.angle_beta   90.00
_cell.angle_gamma   90.00
#
_symmetry.space_group_name_H-M   'P 1'
#
loop_
_entity.id
_entity.type
_entity.pdbx_description
1 polymer ?
#
loop_
_entity_poly.entity_id
_entity_poly.type
_entity_poly.pdbx_seq_one_letter_code
_entity_poly.pdbx_strand_id
1 'polypeptide(L)'
;MTPKLTLFLPLEADKAETLAAVESRPAELFLKWSVHEIACASVIQNSAAFAGHNLRADKTEKALAELISIGLQVELSKNQGEFGRLIAARFNRDSFNSGLNDLQKIPARLLDSELISKGGFVFPNGEWNFEFKRQLSTQLNPFTEKFVTHDGKEFTLTNQQARTFSVFRGELDESMDVQALAGTGKTYLIERMVDSLSRYRPLLLAYTQVQLQALMARIGPNRVTGMTFGQLATECLERDQSKPYRRAGKRAWSTHQLAPSLAAERLGFGPVGSMAPWQVAQTCNRMVMRFCFSRDTTLDTRHIPPLDTKLSELDKIALGKLRTSLQVC
;
A
#
# COMPACT_ATOMS: atom_id res chain seq x y z
N MET A 1 0.56 1.17 -11.49
CA MET A 1 1.82 1.90 -11.18
C MET A 1 2.91 1.24 -11.99
N THR A 2 3.43 1.92 -13.01
CA THR A 2 4.64 1.46 -13.72
C THR A 2 5.80 1.49 -12.72
N PRO A 3 6.56 0.39 -12.54
CA PRO A 3 7.71 0.41 -11.65
C PRO A 3 8.68 1.49 -12.14
N LYS A 4 9.12 2.36 -11.21
CA LYS A 4 10.08 3.43 -11.48
C LYS A 4 11.37 2.75 -11.96
N LEU A 5 11.68 2.93 -13.24
CA LEU A 5 12.73 2.23 -13.99
C LEU A 5 14.11 2.35 -13.30
N THR A 6 14.53 1.32 -12.55
CA THR A 6 15.80 1.24 -11.81
C THR A 6 16.98 0.90 -12.72
N LEU A 7 18.07 1.66 -12.67
CA LEU A 7 19.36 1.32 -13.28
C LEU A 7 20.05 0.24 -12.45
N PHE A 8 20.60 -0.78 -13.10
CA PHE A 8 21.33 -1.87 -12.44
C PHE A 8 22.83 -1.72 -12.72
N LEU A 9 23.65 -1.68 -11.67
CA LEU A 9 25.09 -1.53 -11.75
C LEU A 9 25.75 -2.90 -11.50
N PRO A 10 26.51 -3.48 -12.45
CA PRO A 10 27.25 -4.74 -12.28
C PRO A 10 28.45 -4.57 -11.34
N LEU A 11 28.16 -4.38 -10.06
CA LEU A 11 29.11 -4.36 -8.96
C LEU A 11 28.42 -4.96 -7.73
N GLU A 12 29.05 -5.94 -7.09
CA GLU A 12 28.53 -6.57 -5.87
C GLU A 12 28.69 -5.63 -4.66
N ALA A 13 27.78 -5.74 -3.69
CA ALA A 13 27.83 -4.95 -2.45
C ALA A 13 29.15 -5.18 -1.69
N ASP A 14 29.56 -6.43 -1.49
CA ASP A 14 30.80 -6.79 -0.79
C ASP A 14 32.05 -6.18 -1.46
N LYS A 15 32.06 -6.14 -2.80
CA LYS A 15 33.13 -5.52 -3.58
C LYS A 15 33.13 -4.00 -3.43
N ALA A 16 31.96 -3.37 -3.43
CA ALA A 16 31.81 -1.94 -3.18
C ALA A 16 32.27 -1.57 -1.76
N GLU A 17 31.90 -2.36 -0.74
CA GLU A 17 32.35 -2.17 0.65
C GLU A 17 33.86 -2.32 0.79
N THR A 18 34.44 -3.35 0.16
CA THR A 18 35.89 -3.57 0.17
C THR A 18 36.63 -2.39 -0.47
N LEU A 19 36.12 -1.83 -1.56
CA LEU A 19 36.71 -0.67 -2.23
C LEU A 19 36.56 0.61 -1.38
N ALA A 20 35.43 0.77 -0.69
CA ALA A 20 35.12 1.88 0.21
C ALA A 20 35.97 1.90 1.49
N ALA A 21 36.49 0.75 1.93
CA ALA A 21 37.29 0.61 3.15
C ALA A 21 38.58 1.45 3.12
N VAL A 22 38.98 1.99 4.27
CA VAL A 22 40.16 2.89 4.41
C VAL A 22 41.47 2.20 4.00
N GLU A 23 41.59 0.91 4.27
CA GLU A 23 42.78 0.10 3.97
C GLU A 23 42.81 -0.41 2.51
N SER A 24 41.78 -0.11 1.71
CA SER A 24 41.66 -0.61 0.35
C SER A 24 42.80 -0.10 -0.53
N ARG A 25 43.27 -0.96 -1.44
CA ARG A 25 44.26 -0.63 -2.47
C ARG A 25 43.58 -0.74 -3.84
N PRO A 26 42.98 0.33 -4.37
CA PRO A 26 42.19 0.29 -5.61
C PRO A 26 42.96 -0.31 -6.79
N ALA A 27 44.26 -0.03 -6.91
CA ALA A 27 45.10 -0.59 -7.97
C ALA A 27 45.21 -2.12 -7.91
N GLU A 28 45.29 -2.72 -6.72
CA GLU A 28 45.36 -4.18 -6.54
C GLU A 28 43.99 -4.84 -6.75
N LEU A 29 42.92 -4.15 -6.33
CA LEU A 29 41.54 -4.62 -6.50
C LEU A 29 41.12 -4.60 -7.96
N PHE A 30 41.35 -3.49 -8.67
CA PHE A 30 40.96 -3.34 -10.08
C PHE A 30 41.72 -4.25 -11.03
N LEU A 31 42.90 -4.78 -10.66
CA LEU A 31 43.56 -5.83 -11.44
C LEU A 31 42.79 -7.16 -11.43
N LYS A 32 41.93 -7.38 -10.43
CA LYS A 32 41.13 -8.60 -10.27
C LYS A 32 39.68 -8.43 -10.72
N TRP A 33 39.28 -7.20 -11.02
CA TRP A 33 37.91 -6.87 -11.39
C TRP A 33 37.75 -6.82 -12.90
N SER A 34 36.54 -7.08 -13.36
CA SER A 34 36.17 -6.90 -14.76
C SER A 34 36.10 -5.42 -15.14
N VAL A 35 36.21 -5.12 -16.43
CA VAL A 35 35.99 -3.78 -16.98
C VAL A 35 34.65 -3.19 -16.54
N HIS A 36 33.61 -4.03 -16.46
CA HIS A 36 32.25 -3.64 -16.07
C HIS A 36 32.18 -3.16 -14.62
N GLU A 37 32.84 -3.87 -13.70
CA GLU A 37 32.90 -3.51 -12.28
C GLU A 37 33.72 -2.24 -12.06
N ILE A 38 34.83 -2.08 -12.78
CA ILE A 38 35.68 -0.89 -12.73
C ILE A 38 34.93 0.33 -13.28
N ALA A 39 34.23 0.18 -14.40
CA ALA A 39 33.39 1.23 -14.97
C ALA A 39 32.27 1.63 -13.99
N CYS A 40 31.64 0.66 -13.31
CA CYS A 40 30.66 0.95 -12.26
C CYS A 40 31.25 1.77 -11.12
N ALA A 41 32.43 1.40 -10.62
CA ALA A 41 33.10 2.15 -9.56
C ALA A 41 33.35 3.62 -9.97
N SER A 42 33.74 3.83 -11.24
CA SER A 42 33.93 5.18 -11.80
C SER A 42 32.63 5.97 -11.91
N VAL A 43 31.53 5.34 -12.33
CA VAL A 43 30.20 5.99 -12.40
C VAL A 43 29.71 6.38 -11.00
N ILE A 44 29.88 5.50 -10.01
CA ILE A 44 29.50 5.77 -8.62
C ILE A 44 30.31 6.93 -8.06
N GLN A 45 31.62 6.96 -8.25
CA GLN A 45 32.48 8.08 -7.82
C GLN A 45 32.04 9.41 -8.41
N ASN A 46 31.58 9.41 -9.66
CA ASN A 46 31.15 10.62 -10.36
C ASN A 46 29.64 10.90 -10.23
N SER A 47 28.94 10.26 -9.29
CA SER A 47 27.49 10.44 -9.08
C SER A 47 27.06 11.91 -8.95
N ALA A 48 27.91 12.74 -8.32
CA ALA A 48 27.67 14.17 -8.12
C ALA A 48 27.59 14.95 -9.44
N ALA A 49 28.37 14.56 -10.47
CA ALA A 49 28.27 15.15 -11.80
C ALA A 49 26.92 14.86 -12.47
N PHE A 50 26.25 13.79 -12.03
CA PHE A 50 24.92 13.40 -12.48
C PHE A 50 23.80 13.90 -11.56
N ALA A 51 24.12 14.72 -10.54
CA ALA A 51 23.17 15.22 -9.57
C ALA A 51 22.33 16.43 -10.07
N GLY A 52 21.47 16.29 -11.10
CA GLY A 52 20.21 17.10 -11.28
C GLY A 52 18.97 16.36 -11.88
N HIS A 53 17.80 16.36 -11.19
CA HIS A 53 16.40 15.94 -11.59
C HIS A 53 16.11 14.62 -12.39
N ASN A 54 14.84 14.20 -12.43
CA ASN A 54 14.29 12.90 -12.91
C ASN A 54 14.65 12.41 -14.35
N LEU A 55 15.46 13.12 -15.14
CA LEU A 55 15.98 12.71 -16.47
C LEU A 55 17.31 11.91 -16.39
N ARG A 56 17.61 11.32 -15.22
CA ARG A 56 18.95 10.88 -14.79
C ARG A 56 19.34 9.44 -15.16
N ALA A 57 18.44 8.46 -15.09
CA ALA A 57 18.83 7.05 -15.20
C ALA A 57 19.42 6.71 -16.56
N ASP A 58 18.80 7.18 -17.65
CA ASP A 58 19.24 6.90 -19.02
C ASP A 58 20.57 7.58 -19.35
N LYS A 59 20.85 8.76 -18.76
CA LYS A 59 22.14 9.45 -18.93
C LYS A 59 23.25 8.73 -18.17
N THR A 60 22.98 8.30 -16.94
CA THR A 60 23.91 7.49 -16.15
C THR A 60 24.17 6.13 -16.81
N GLU A 61 23.15 5.51 -17.39
CA GLU A 61 23.29 4.27 -18.14
C GLU A 61 24.13 4.44 -19.41
N LYS A 62 23.92 5.53 -20.16
CA LYS A 62 24.78 5.88 -21.30
C LYS A 62 26.23 6.12 -20.90
N ALA A 63 26.46 6.85 -19.81
CA ALA A 63 27.80 7.09 -19.30
C ALA A 63 28.49 5.77 -18.86
N LEU A 64 27.75 4.86 -18.23
CA LEU A 64 28.23 3.53 -17.90
C LEU A 64 28.62 2.75 -19.16
N ALA A 65 27.73 2.71 -20.16
CA ALA A 65 27.96 2.01 -21.42
C ALA A 65 29.19 2.57 -22.18
N GLU A 66 29.35 3.89 -22.20
CA GLU A 66 30.48 4.57 -22.82
C GLU A 66 31.79 4.23 -22.09
N LEU A 67 31.81 4.26 -20.75
CA LEU A 67 32.98 3.86 -19.96
C LEU A 67 33.34 2.38 -20.16
N ILE A 68 32.35 1.49 -20.27
CA ILE A 68 32.59 0.08 -20.60
C ILE A 68 33.23 -0.03 -21.99
N SER A 69 32.69 0.66 -23.00
CA SER A 69 33.24 0.63 -24.37
C SER A 69 34.69 1.14 -24.40
N ILE A 70 34.98 2.26 -23.74
CA ILE A 70 36.34 2.81 -23.61
C ILE A 70 37.26 1.80 -22.91
N GLY A 71 36.80 1.21 -21.80
CA GLY A 71 37.57 0.22 -21.06
C GLY A 71 37.93 -1.00 -21.90
N LEU A 72 36.96 -1.54 -22.66
CA LEU A 72 37.19 -2.66 -23.56
C LEU A 72 38.20 -2.30 -24.66
N GLN A 73 38.10 -1.10 -25.26
CA GLN A 73 39.06 -0.64 -26.26
C GLN A 73 40.48 -0.47 -25.70
N VAL A 74 40.61 0.01 -24.46
CA VAL A 74 41.92 0.15 -23.78
C VAL A 74 42.55 -1.23 -23.54
N GLU A 75 41.76 -2.19 -23.05
CA GLU A 75 42.22 -3.56 -22.80
C GLU A 75 42.60 -4.30 -24.10
N LEU A 76 41.91 -4.01 -25.22
CA LEU A 76 42.23 -4.56 -26.54
C LEU A 76 43.47 -3.94 -27.20
N SER A 77 43.70 -2.63 -27.01
CA SER A 77 44.76 -1.89 -27.71
C SER A 77 46.11 -1.87 -26.99
N LYS A 78 46.11 -2.09 -25.68
CA LYS A 78 47.31 -2.04 -24.84
C LYS A 78 47.58 -3.41 -24.20
N ASN A 79 47.47 -3.47 -22.87
CA ASN A 79 47.75 -4.64 -22.05
C ASN A 79 46.58 -4.87 -21.08
N GLN A 80 46.42 -6.13 -20.68
CA GLN A 80 45.42 -6.48 -19.68
C GLN A 80 45.64 -5.72 -18.35
N GLY A 81 44.59 -5.13 -17.80
CA GLY A 81 44.56 -4.39 -16.54
C GLY A 81 44.95 -2.91 -16.64
N GLU A 82 45.23 -2.40 -17.84
CA GLU A 82 45.57 -0.98 -18.04
C GLU A 82 44.39 -0.06 -17.72
N PHE A 83 43.16 -0.46 -18.06
CA PHE A 83 41.97 0.33 -17.71
C PHE A 83 41.84 0.45 -16.18
N GLY A 84 42.04 -0.65 -15.46
CA GLY A 84 42.06 -0.67 -14.00
C GLY A 84 43.11 0.26 -13.40
N ARG A 85 44.32 0.31 -13.98
CA ARG A 85 45.39 1.24 -13.54
C ARG A 85 45.00 2.71 -13.75
N LEU A 86 44.43 3.04 -14.91
CA LEU A 86 44.01 4.40 -15.23
C LEU A 86 42.90 4.90 -14.30
N ILE A 87 41.93 4.04 -13.98
CA ILE A 87 40.85 4.37 -13.05
C ILE A 87 41.36 4.42 -11.61
N ALA A 88 42.24 3.50 -11.20
CA ALA A 88 42.87 3.53 -9.87
C ALA A 88 43.64 4.84 -9.62
N ALA A 89 44.37 5.35 -10.63
CA ALA A 89 45.12 6.60 -10.50
C ALA A 89 44.23 7.84 -10.28
N ARG A 90 42.95 7.77 -10.67
CA ARG A 90 41.95 8.84 -10.51
C ARG A 90 40.91 8.52 -9.43
N PHE A 91 41.10 7.42 -8.71
CA PHE A 91 40.13 6.98 -7.72
C PHE A 91 40.16 7.89 -6.49
N ASN A 92 39.00 8.39 -6.10
CA ASN A 92 38.81 9.20 -4.91
C ASN A 92 37.78 8.53 -4.01
N ARG A 93 38.23 8.06 -2.85
CA ARG A 93 37.41 7.29 -1.91
C ARG A 93 36.25 8.10 -1.33
N ASP A 94 36.46 9.36 -1.00
CA ASP A 94 35.42 10.22 -0.43
C ASP A 94 34.28 10.45 -1.43
N SER A 95 34.63 10.67 -2.70
CA SER A 95 33.68 10.81 -3.79
C SER A 95 32.94 9.51 -4.06
N PHE A 96 33.62 8.36 -4.00
CA PHE A 96 33.00 7.04 -4.12
C PHE A 96 32.03 6.74 -2.97
N ASN A 97 32.42 7.00 -1.72
CA ASN A 97 31.57 6.84 -0.54
C ASN A 97 30.35 7.78 -0.58
N SER A 98 30.55 9.03 -1.00
CA SER A 98 29.45 9.96 -1.24
C SER A 98 28.50 9.43 -2.33
N GLY A 99 29.05 8.86 -3.40
CA GLY A 99 28.27 8.25 -4.47
C GLY A 99 27.47 7.03 -4.06
N LEU A 100 28.02 6.14 -3.24
CA LEU A 100 27.28 5.01 -2.67
C LEU A 100 26.08 5.46 -1.84
N ASN A 101 26.25 6.51 -1.04
CA ASN A 101 25.16 7.10 -0.27
C ASN A 101 24.09 7.74 -1.17
N ASP A 102 24.49 8.32 -2.29
CA ASP A 102 23.57 8.93 -3.26
C ASP A 102 22.82 7.90 -4.11
N LEU A 103 23.33 6.67 -4.27
CA LEU A 103 22.58 5.59 -4.92
C LEU A 103 21.24 5.32 -4.22
N GLN A 104 21.15 5.51 -2.90
CA GLN A 104 19.87 5.37 -2.18
C GLN A 104 18.84 6.44 -2.59
N LYS A 105 19.28 7.57 -3.13
CA LYS A 105 18.46 8.72 -3.53
C LYS A 105 18.08 8.69 -5.02
N ILE A 106 18.75 7.86 -5.82
CA ILE A 106 18.56 7.72 -7.26
C ILE A 106 17.90 6.34 -7.51
N PRO A 107 17.07 6.15 -8.55
CA PRO A 107 16.60 4.83 -8.93
C PRO A 107 17.74 4.00 -9.57
N ALA A 108 18.79 3.69 -8.80
CA ALA A 108 19.90 2.84 -9.19
C ALA A 108 20.20 1.83 -8.08
N ARG A 109 20.60 0.61 -8.43
CA ARG A 109 20.95 -0.45 -7.49
C ARG A 109 22.14 -1.25 -7.98
N LEU A 110 22.93 -1.73 -7.04
CA LEU A 110 23.95 -2.75 -7.27
C LEU A 110 23.28 -4.08 -7.63
N LEU A 111 23.95 -4.90 -8.43
CA LEU A 111 23.47 -6.25 -8.77
C LEU A 111 23.90 -7.26 -7.71
N ASP A 112 23.01 -8.20 -7.42
CA ASP A 112 23.30 -9.34 -6.55
C ASP A 112 24.20 -10.34 -7.27
N SER A 113 25.02 -11.09 -6.52
CA SER A 113 25.95 -12.09 -7.05
C SER A 113 25.26 -13.18 -7.88
N GLU A 114 24.01 -13.54 -7.54
CA GLU A 114 23.21 -14.49 -8.33
C GLU A 114 22.82 -13.92 -9.71
N LEU A 115 22.55 -12.62 -9.82
CA LEU A 115 22.23 -11.99 -11.10
C LEU A 115 23.49 -11.73 -11.94
N ILE A 116 24.62 -11.41 -11.29
CA ILE A 116 25.91 -11.24 -11.97
C ILE A 116 26.36 -12.58 -12.58
N SER A 117 26.24 -13.68 -11.83
CA SER A 117 26.57 -15.01 -12.32
C SER A 117 25.65 -15.53 -13.42
N LYS A 118 24.35 -15.19 -13.39
CA LYS A 118 23.41 -15.46 -14.50
C LYS A 118 23.75 -14.67 -15.78
N GLY A 119 24.41 -13.52 -15.66
CA GLY A 119 24.82 -12.68 -16.78
C GLY A 119 23.66 -11.96 -17.48
N GLY A 120 23.86 -11.56 -18.74
CA GLY A 120 22.84 -10.92 -19.59
C GLY A 120 22.81 -9.39 -19.54
N PHE A 121 23.56 -8.76 -18.61
CA PHE A 121 23.75 -7.30 -18.58
C PHE A 121 24.71 -6.79 -19.65
N VAL A 122 25.42 -7.70 -20.33
CA VAL A 122 26.33 -7.42 -21.45
C VAL A 122 26.04 -8.36 -22.61
N PHE A 123 26.33 -7.90 -23.82
CA PHE A 123 26.33 -8.73 -25.02
C PHE A 123 27.58 -9.63 -25.08
N PRO A 124 27.63 -10.65 -25.95
CA PRO A 124 28.80 -11.53 -26.08
C PRO A 124 30.12 -10.82 -26.43
N ASN A 125 30.04 -9.63 -27.03
CA ASN A 125 31.20 -8.77 -27.31
C ASN A 125 31.68 -7.96 -26.08
N GLY A 126 31.02 -8.11 -24.93
CA GLY A 126 31.31 -7.40 -23.69
C GLY A 126 30.64 -6.03 -23.56
N GLU A 127 29.97 -5.53 -24.60
CA GLU A 127 29.30 -4.22 -24.56
C GLU A 127 28.04 -4.25 -23.69
N TRP A 128 27.64 -3.08 -23.17
CA TRP A 128 26.47 -2.94 -22.32
C TRP A 128 25.17 -3.29 -23.05
N ASN A 129 24.32 -4.09 -22.41
CA ASN A 129 23.00 -4.42 -22.92
C ASN A 129 21.93 -3.47 -22.35
N PHE A 130 21.54 -2.46 -23.13
CA PHE A 130 20.45 -1.53 -22.77
C PHE A 130 19.07 -2.20 -22.61
N GLU A 131 18.87 -3.41 -23.14
CA GLU A 131 17.62 -4.15 -22.96
C GLU A 131 17.56 -4.91 -21.63
N PHE A 132 18.68 -5.13 -20.97
CA PHE A 132 18.78 -5.94 -19.76
C PHE A 132 17.79 -5.50 -18.68
N LYS A 133 17.69 -4.19 -18.44
CA LYS A 133 16.75 -3.60 -17.49
C LYS A 133 15.29 -3.95 -17.83
N ARG A 134 14.92 -3.91 -19.12
CA ARG A 134 13.58 -4.25 -19.58
C ARG A 134 13.30 -5.75 -19.42
N GLN A 135 14.28 -6.58 -19.75
CA GLN A 135 14.20 -8.04 -19.63
C GLN A 135 14.07 -8.46 -18.16
N LEU A 136 14.93 -7.93 -17.28
CA LEU A 136 14.91 -8.20 -15.84
C LEU A 136 13.65 -7.66 -15.18
N SER A 137 13.18 -6.46 -15.54
CA SER A 137 11.90 -5.92 -15.08
C SER A 137 10.72 -6.80 -15.48
N THR A 138 10.76 -7.41 -16.67
CA THR A 138 9.74 -8.35 -17.15
C THR A 138 9.78 -9.66 -16.36
N GLN A 139 10.97 -10.18 -16.06
CA GLN A 139 11.16 -11.39 -15.24
C GLN A 139 10.78 -11.18 -13.77
N LEU A 140 11.06 -10.00 -13.22
CA LEU A 140 10.74 -9.62 -11.84
C LEU A 140 9.31 -9.09 -11.70
N ASN A 141 8.54 -8.96 -12.79
CA ASN A 141 7.18 -8.44 -12.74
C ASN A 141 6.29 -9.43 -11.96
N PRO A 142 5.75 -9.03 -10.79
CA PRO A 142 4.94 -9.94 -9.98
C PRO A 142 3.58 -10.24 -10.63
N PHE A 143 3.16 -9.49 -11.65
CA PHE A 143 1.89 -9.64 -12.39
C PHE A 143 2.04 -10.56 -13.60
N THR A 144 2.17 -11.86 -13.34
CA THR A 144 2.46 -12.89 -14.34
C THR A 144 1.22 -13.46 -15.03
N GLU A 145 0.08 -13.48 -14.35
CA GLU A 145 -1.09 -14.22 -14.80
C GLU A 145 -2.10 -13.30 -15.48
N LYS A 146 -2.35 -13.54 -16.78
CA LYS A 146 -3.32 -12.80 -17.60
C LYS A 146 -4.70 -13.46 -17.50
N PHE A 147 -5.72 -12.65 -17.21
CA PHE A 147 -7.12 -13.06 -17.25
C PHE A 147 -7.89 -12.18 -18.23
N VAL A 148 -8.86 -12.78 -18.90
CA VAL A 148 -9.81 -12.08 -19.78
C VAL A 148 -11.17 -12.11 -19.09
N THR A 149 -11.77 -10.95 -18.87
CA THR A 149 -13.16 -10.86 -18.40
C THR A 149 -14.13 -11.28 -19.50
N HIS A 150 -15.38 -11.56 -19.13
CA HIS A 150 -16.43 -11.89 -20.10
C HIS A 150 -16.65 -10.77 -21.14
N ASP A 151 -16.34 -9.52 -20.79
CA ASP A 151 -16.45 -8.35 -21.68
C ASP A 151 -15.19 -8.16 -22.57
N GLY A 152 -14.28 -9.15 -22.61
CA GLY A 152 -13.07 -9.13 -23.43
C GLY A 152 -11.94 -8.25 -22.89
N LYS A 153 -12.04 -7.72 -21.67
CA LYS A 153 -10.97 -6.89 -21.08
C LYS A 153 -9.90 -7.77 -20.45
N GLU A 154 -8.66 -7.57 -20.86
CA GLU A 154 -7.50 -8.23 -20.26
C GLU A 154 -7.05 -7.51 -18.99
N PHE A 155 -6.70 -8.27 -17.96
CA PHE A 155 -6.04 -7.76 -16.76
C PHE A 155 -5.04 -8.77 -16.22
N THR A 156 -4.06 -8.28 -15.47
CA THR A 156 -2.98 -9.10 -14.90
C THR A 156 -3.05 -9.12 -13.39
N LEU A 157 -2.94 -10.31 -12.80
CA LEU A 157 -2.91 -10.52 -11.36
C LEU A 157 -1.53 -11.04 -10.93
N THR A 158 -1.19 -10.82 -9.65
CA THR A 158 -0.03 -11.50 -9.08
C THR A 158 -0.31 -12.99 -8.89
N ASN A 159 0.72 -13.84 -8.82
CA ASN A 159 0.54 -15.29 -8.61
C ASN A 159 -0.41 -15.63 -7.44
N GLN A 160 -0.31 -14.90 -6.32
CA GLN A 160 -1.18 -15.11 -5.17
C GLN A 160 -2.64 -14.68 -5.46
N GLN A 161 -2.82 -13.50 -6.08
CA GLN A 161 -4.14 -13.01 -6.47
C GLN A 161 -4.79 -13.92 -7.53
N ALA A 162 -4.00 -14.43 -8.48
CA ALA A 162 -4.44 -15.31 -9.55
C ALA A 162 -4.96 -16.65 -9.03
N ARG A 163 -4.30 -17.24 -8.02
CA ARG A 163 -4.80 -18.44 -7.34
C ARG A 163 -6.15 -18.21 -6.69
N THR A 164 -6.27 -17.16 -5.85
CA THR A 164 -7.55 -16.80 -5.22
C THR A 164 -8.64 -16.52 -6.26
N PHE A 165 -8.30 -15.82 -7.33
CA PHE A 165 -9.23 -15.49 -8.40
C PHE A 165 -9.67 -16.71 -9.21
N SER A 166 -8.78 -17.68 -9.42
CA SER A 166 -9.10 -18.93 -10.13
C SER A 166 -10.05 -19.81 -9.33
N VAL A 167 -9.84 -19.92 -8.01
CA VAL A 167 -10.77 -20.60 -7.08
C VAL A 167 -12.14 -19.93 -7.15
N PHE A 168 -12.18 -18.60 -6.99
CA PHE A 168 -13.43 -17.84 -7.09
C PHE A 168 -14.18 -18.08 -8.41
N ARG A 169 -13.49 -18.15 -9.55
CA ARG A 169 -14.12 -18.44 -10.85
C ARG A 169 -14.58 -19.89 -11.00
N GLY A 170 -13.86 -20.83 -10.41
CA GLY A 170 -14.19 -22.26 -10.49
C GLY A 170 -15.35 -22.65 -9.57
N GLU A 171 -15.48 -21.98 -8.44
CA GLU A 171 -16.37 -22.34 -7.34
C GLU A 171 -17.24 -21.13 -6.91
N LEU A 172 -17.99 -20.57 -7.86
CA LEU A 172 -18.85 -19.39 -7.61
C LEU A 172 -19.94 -19.62 -6.56
N ASP A 173 -20.30 -20.87 -6.30
CA ASP A 173 -21.35 -21.25 -5.35
C ASP A 173 -20.81 -21.53 -3.93
N GLU A 174 -19.48 -21.50 -3.74
CA GLU A 174 -18.86 -21.76 -2.44
C GLU A 174 -18.50 -20.48 -1.67
N SER A 175 -18.47 -20.60 -0.34
CA SER A 175 -18.05 -19.51 0.54
C SER A 175 -16.53 -19.40 0.56
N MET A 176 -16.00 -18.20 0.28
CA MET A 176 -14.57 -17.94 0.26
C MET A 176 -14.21 -16.81 1.23
N ASP A 177 -13.16 -17.01 2.03
CA ASP A 177 -12.51 -15.95 2.82
C ASP A 177 -11.15 -15.58 2.20
N VAL A 178 -10.87 -14.27 2.10
CA VAL A 178 -9.65 -13.74 1.48
C VAL A 178 -8.88 -12.88 2.48
N GLN A 179 -7.84 -13.49 3.04
CA GLN A 179 -6.89 -12.81 3.91
C GLN A 179 -5.70 -12.30 3.10
N ALA A 180 -5.36 -11.03 3.31
CA ALA A 180 -4.27 -10.36 2.62
C ALA A 180 -3.82 -9.17 3.49
N LEU A 181 -2.53 -8.83 3.43
CA LEU A 181 -1.98 -7.70 4.18
C LEU A 181 -2.45 -6.36 3.61
N ALA A 182 -2.32 -5.30 4.40
CA ALA A 182 -2.64 -3.96 3.91
C ALA A 182 -1.74 -3.61 2.70
N GLY A 183 -2.31 -3.02 1.66
CA GLY A 183 -1.58 -2.63 0.46
C GLY A 183 -1.36 -3.73 -0.59
N THR A 184 -1.77 -4.98 -0.36
CA THR A 184 -1.61 -6.08 -1.34
C THR A 184 -2.67 -6.12 -2.45
N GLY A 185 -3.43 -5.03 -2.61
CA GLY A 185 -4.39 -4.89 -3.70
C GLY A 185 -5.72 -5.62 -3.50
N LYS A 186 -6.17 -5.91 -2.26
CA LYS A 186 -7.49 -6.52 -2.02
C LYS A 186 -8.63 -5.84 -2.77
N THR A 187 -8.64 -4.50 -2.76
CA THR A 187 -9.67 -3.72 -3.44
C THR A 187 -9.63 -3.90 -4.96
N TYR A 188 -8.44 -4.05 -5.53
CA TYR A 188 -8.28 -4.37 -6.95
C TYR A 188 -8.80 -5.77 -7.25
N LEU A 189 -8.57 -6.74 -6.37
CA LEU A 189 -9.12 -8.08 -6.50
C LEU A 189 -10.65 -8.10 -6.42
N ILE A 190 -11.25 -7.33 -5.49
CA ILE A 190 -12.72 -7.17 -5.38
C ILE A 190 -13.30 -6.62 -6.69
N GLU A 191 -12.68 -5.60 -7.29
CA GLU A 191 -13.10 -5.05 -8.59
C GLU A 191 -13.12 -6.14 -9.67
N ARG A 192 -12.09 -6.99 -9.74
CA ARG A 192 -12.02 -8.11 -10.71
C ARG A 192 -13.01 -9.23 -10.43
N MET A 193 -13.29 -9.51 -9.16
CA MET A 193 -14.36 -10.45 -8.79
C MET A 193 -15.72 -9.94 -9.26
N VAL A 194 -16.00 -8.65 -9.04
CA VAL A 194 -17.21 -8.00 -9.55
C VAL A 194 -17.28 -8.04 -11.08
N ASP A 195 -16.15 -7.82 -11.78
CA ASP A 195 -16.08 -7.97 -13.25
C ASP A 195 -16.53 -9.37 -13.71
N SER A 196 -16.21 -10.40 -12.93
CA SER A 196 -16.55 -11.80 -13.25
C SER A 196 -17.99 -12.15 -12.93
N LEU A 197 -18.65 -11.36 -12.08
CA LEU A 197 -20.04 -11.52 -11.68
C LEU A 197 -21.02 -10.71 -12.56
N SER A 198 -20.63 -10.31 -13.77
CA SER A 198 -21.44 -9.44 -14.65
C SER A 198 -22.84 -9.99 -14.97
N ARG A 199 -23.05 -11.30 -14.89
CA ARG A 199 -24.36 -11.96 -15.06
C ARG A 199 -25.22 -11.97 -13.80
N TYR A 200 -24.67 -11.60 -12.65
CA TYR A 200 -25.31 -11.59 -11.35
C TYR A 200 -25.58 -10.15 -10.87
N ARG A 201 -26.34 -10.02 -9.76
CA ARG A 201 -26.53 -8.74 -9.06
C ARG A 201 -25.81 -8.78 -7.71
N PRO A 202 -24.48 -8.61 -7.69
CA PRO A 202 -23.70 -8.69 -6.47
C PRO A 202 -24.10 -7.60 -5.46
N LEU A 203 -24.21 -8.01 -4.20
CA LEU A 203 -24.38 -7.16 -3.03
C LEU A 203 -23.03 -6.96 -2.35
N LEU A 204 -22.57 -5.72 -2.26
CA LEU A 204 -21.33 -5.35 -1.60
C LEU A 204 -21.62 -4.73 -0.23
N LEU A 205 -21.10 -5.35 0.83
CA LEU A 205 -21.27 -4.92 2.20
C LEU A 205 -19.97 -4.35 2.78
N ALA A 206 -20.09 -3.24 3.52
CA ALA A 206 -18.99 -2.63 4.26
C ALA A 206 -19.44 -2.22 5.68
N TYR A 207 -18.47 -2.07 6.58
CA TYR A 207 -18.77 -1.66 7.95
C TYR A 207 -19.15 -0.17 8.04
N THR A 208 -18.42 0.70 7.33
CA THR A 208 -18.67 2.15 7.34
C THR A 208 -19.04 2.69 5.97
N GLN A 209 -19.77 3.82 5.96
CA GLN A 209 -20.13 4.51 4.72
C GLN A 209 -18.88 4.99 3.96
N VAL A 210 -17.83 5.42 4.66
CA VAL A 210 -16.58 5.87 4.04
C VAL A 210 -15.90 4.73 3.29
N GLN A 211 -15.84 3.53 3.87
CA GLN A 211 -15.31 2.34 3.21
C GLN A 211 -16.14 1.96 1.98
N LEU A 212 -17.47 1.99 2.12
CA LEU A 212 -18.39 1.70 1.03
C LEU A 212 -18.18 2.65 -0.16
N GLN A 213 -18.11 3.96 0.09
CA GLN A 213 -17.90 4.97 -0.95
C GLN A 213 -16.56 4.78 -1.66
N ALA A 214 -15.49 4.46 -0.92
CA ALA A 214 -14.18 4.19 -1.52
C ALA A 214 -14.18 2.94 -2.42
N LEU A 215 -14.93 1.90 -2.05
CA LEU A 215 -15.09 0.70 -2.89
C LEU A 215 -15.94 0.99 -4.13
N MET A 216 -17.08 1.68 -3.95
CA MET A 216 -17.99 2.03 -5.04
C MET A 216 -17.32 2.94 -6.08
N ALA A 217 -16.51 3.91 -5.64
CA ALA A 217 -15.78 4.81 -6.54
C ALA A 217 -14.79 4.07 -7.46
N ARG A 218 -14.25 2.93 -7.01
CA ARG A 218 -13.33 2.11 -7.80
C ARG A 218 -14.05 1.15 -8.75
N ILE A 219 -15.11 0.51 -8.27
CA ILE A 219 -15.89 -0.45 -9.07
C ILE A 219 -16.65 0.26 -10.20
N GLY A 220 -17.15 1.47 -9.92
CA GLY A 220 -17.98 2.25 -10.84
C GLY A 220 -19.48 2.06 -10.61
N PRO A 221 -20.32 2.97 -11.14
CA PRO A 221 -21.76 2.96 -10.90
C PRO A 221 -22.46 1.78 -11.60
N ASN A 222 -23.58 1.33 -11.03
CA ASN A 222 -24.51 0.33 -11.59
C ASN A 222 -23.96 -1.10 -11.77
N ARG A 223 -22.82 -1.44 -11.18
CA ARG A 223 -22.24 -2.80 -11.26
C ARG A 223 -22.51 -3.65 -10.03
N VAL A 224 -22.72 -3.01 -8.89
CA VAL A 224 -23.00 -3.65 -7.59
C VAL A 224 -24.08 -2.86 -6.87
N THR A 225 -24.83 -3.52 -6.00
CA THR A 225 -25.62 -2.83 -4.97
C THR A 225 -24.74 -2.69 -3.74
N GLY A 226 -24.42 -1.45 -3.33
CA GLY A 226 -23.58 -1.19 -2.16
C GLY A 226 -24.41 -0.75 -0.95
N MET A 227 -24.21 -1.37 0.20
CA MET A 227 -24.82 -0.93 1.46
C MET A 227 -23.94 -1.25 2.66
N THR A 228 -24.12 -0.53 3.77
CA THR A 228 -23.48 -0.90 5.03
C THR A 228 -24.22 -2.06 5.69
N PHE A 229 -23.56 -2.79 6.60
CA PHE A 229 -24.25 -3.83 7.38
C PHE A 229 -25.47 -3.27 8.14
N GLY A 230 -25.40 -2.04 8.64
CA GLY A 230 -26.53 -1.37 9.30
C GLY A 230 -27.68 -1.03 8.35
N GLN A 231 -27.36 -0.63 7.11
CA GLN A 231 -28.37 -0.41 6.07
C GLN A 231 -29.04 -1.72 5.66
N LEU A 232 -28.26 -2.79 5.46
CA LEU A 232 -28.80 -4.12 5.16
C LEU A 232 -29.74 -4.60 6.28
N ALA A 233 -29.31 -4.48 7.53
CA ALA A 233 -30.13 -4.86 8.68
C ALA A 233 -31.46 -4.07 8.72
N THR A 234 -31.40 -2.76 8.47
CA THR A 234 -32.60 -1.91 8.37
C THR A 234 -33.52 -2.37 7.25
N GLU A 235 -32.96 -2.62 6.06
CA GLU A 235 -33.71 -3.07 4.90
C GLU A 235 -34.37 -4.43 5.11
N CYS A 236 -33.67 -5.37 5.75
CA CYS A 236 -34.24 -6.67 6.14
C CYS A 236 -35.42 -6.51 7.11
N LEU A 237 -35.30 -5.62 8.11
CA LEU A 237 -36.36 -5.36 9.09
C LEU A 237 -37.57 -4.64 8.48
N GLU A 238 -37.35 -3.74 7.52
CA GLU A 238 -38.42 -3.03 6.83
C GLU A 238 -39.14 -3.89 5.80
N ARG A 239 -38.40 -4.77 5.11
CA ARG A 239 -38.94 -5.71 4.13
C ARG A 239 -39.56 -6.96 4.77
N ASP A 240 -39.38 -7.17 6.07
CA ASP A 240 -40.02 -8.27 6.79
C ASP A 240 -41.56 -8.15 6.67
N GLN A 241 -42.16 -9.10 5.96
CA GLN A 241 -43.61 -9.21 5.78
C GLN A 241 -44.27 -10.05 6.89
N SER A 242 -43.48 -10.83 7.64
CA SER A 242 -43.98 -11.69 8.71
C SER A 242 -44.35 -10.92 9.98
N LYS A 243 -43.68 -9.79 10.24
CA LYS A 243 -43.88 -8.97 11.46
C LYS A 243 -44.02 -7.47 11.13
N PRO A 244 -45.14 -7.06 10.52
CA PRO A 244 -45.31 -5.68 10.03
C PRO A 244 -45.20 -4.59 11.11
N TYR A 245 -45.48 -4.92 12.38
CA TYR A 245 -45.34 -4.00 13.52
C TYR A 245 -43.87 -3.68 13.90
N ARG A 246 -42.92 -4.54 13.51
CA ARG A 246 -41.48 -4.36 13.74
C ARG A 246 -40.80 -3.46 12.71
N ARG A 247 -41.49 -3.11 11.62
CA ARG A 247 -40.97 -2.21 10.59
C ARG A 247 -40.66 -0.87 11.24
N ALA A 248 -39.39 -0.49 11.32
CA ALA A 248 -39.01 0.81 11.87
C ALA A 248 -39.70 1.94 11.07
N GLY A 249 -39.78 1.80 9.75
CA GLY A 249 -40.35 2.82 8.88
C GLY A 249 -39.63 4.15 9.09
N LYS A 250 -40.38 5.25 9.14
CA LYS A 250 -39.80 6.58 9.42
C LYS A 250 -39.07 6.67 10.78
N ARG A 251 -39.27 5.73 11.73
CA ARG A 251 -38.61 5.74 13.06
C ARG A 251 -37.09 5.63 13.02
N ALA A 252 -36.52 5.13 11.91
CA ALA A 252 -35.07 5.10 11.69
C ALA A 252 -34.50 6.43 11.17
N TRP A 253 -35.34 7.35 10.70
CA TRP A 253 -34.91 8.65 10.19
C TRP A 253 -34.63 9.61 11.34
N SER A 254 -33.57 10.43 11.22
CA SER A 254 -33.21 11.44 12.22
C SER A 254 -34.35 12.41 12.53
N THR A 255 -35.27 12.62 11.58
CA THR A 255 -36.45 13.49 11.71
C THR A 255 -37.60 12.90 12.52
N HIS A 256 -37.54 11.61 12.87
CA HIS A 256 -38.46 10.94 13.81
C HIS A 256 -37.80 10.65 15.16
N GLN A 257 -36.54 11.04 15.36
CA GLN A 257 -35.95 11.01 16.68
C GLN A 257 -36.75 11.94 17.58
N LEU A 258 -37.17 11.42 18.73
CA LEU A 258 -37.89 12.19 19.73
C LEU A 258 -37.03 13.41 20.10
N ALA A 259 -37.63 14.60 20.15
CA ALA A 259 -36.92 15.79 20.60
C ALA A 259 -36.30 15.51 21.99
N PRO A 260 -35.03 15.91 22.26
CA PRO A 260 -34.37 15.60 23.52
C PRO A 260 -35.14 16.07 24.77
N SER A 261 -35.91 17.14 24.67
CA SER A 261 -36.82 17.62 25.71
C SER A 261 -37.95 16.64 26.02
N LEU A 262 -38.63 16.15 24.98
CA LEU A 262 -39.71 15.16 25.12
C LEU A 262 -39.16 13.80 25.58
N ALA A 263 -37.93 13.46 25.19
CA ALA A 263 -37.26 12.26 25.66
C ALA A 263 -36.93 12.36 27.15
N ALA A 264 -36.42 13.52 27.59
CA ALA A 264 -36.17 13.80 29.00
C ALA A 264 -37.45 13.72 29.84
N GLU A 265 -38.55 14.27 29.34
CA GLU A 265 -39.86 14.20 30.01
C GLU A 265 -40.36 12.76 30.14
N ARG A 266 -40.39 12.00 29.03
CA ARG A 266 -40.92 10.61 29.03
C ARG A 266 -40.07 9.64 29.83
N LEU A 267 -38.76 9.87 29.89
CA LEU A 267 -37.82 9.02 30.63
C LEU A 267 -37.59 9.53 32.07
N GLY A 268 -38.24 10.63 32.46
CA GLY A 268 -38.12 11.22 33.79
C GLY A 268 -36.70 11.68 34.13
N PHE A 269 -35.93 12.15 33.15
CA PHE A 269 -34.57 12.62 33.40
C PHE A 269 -34.59 13.93 34.18
N GLY A 270 -33.89 13.92 35.32
CA GLY A 270 -33.59 15.13 36.09
C GLY A 270 -32.33 15.84 35.58
N PRO A 271 -32.06 17.06 36.08
CA PRO A 271 -30.79 17.73 35.83
C PRO A 271 -29.62 16.94 36.47
N VAL A 272 -28.46 16.94 35.82
CA VAL A 272 -27.22 16.34 36.33
C VAL A 272 -26.12 17.39 36.28
N GLY A 273 -25.60 17.78 37.44
CA GLY A 273 -24.68 18.91 37.56
C GLY A 273 -25.29 20.19 36.98
N SER A 274 -24.60 20.82 36.03
CA SER A 274 -25.06 22.00 35.29
C SER A 274 -25.85 21.67 34.01
N MET A 275 -26.10 20.40 33.72
CA MET A 275 -26.85 19.97 32.55
C MET A 275 -28.35 19.98 32.80
N ALA A 276 -29.08 20.68 31.94
CA ALA A 276 -30.53 20.61 31.90
C ALA A 276 -31.01 19.20 31.46
N PRO A 277 -32.22 18.77 31.86
CA PRO A 277 -32.78 17.46 31.50
C PRO A 277 -32.66 17.07 30.02
N TRP A 278 -32.88 18.02 29.10
CA TRP A 278 -32.74 17.76 27.66
C TRP A 278 -31.29 17.51 27.23
N GLN A 279 -30.31 18.16 27.89
CA GLN A 279 -28.88 17.93 27.64
C GLN A 279 -28.45 16.57 28.17
N VAL A 280 -29.03 16.13 29.29
CA VAL A 280 -28.85 14.77 29.83
C VAL A 280 -29.38 13.75 28.82
N ALA A 281 -30.59 13.92 28.31
CA ALA A 281 -31.15 13.04 27.27
C ALA A 281 -30.27 12.97 26.02
N GLN A 282 -29.80 14.12 25.53
CA GLN A 282 -28.93 14.19 24.35
C GLN A 282 -27.59 13.49 24.60
N THR A 283 -27.02 13.67 25.79
CA THR A 283 -25.74 13.06 26.18
C THR A 283 -25.88 11.55 26.31
N CYS A 284 -26.94 11.05 26.94
CA CYS A 284 -27.22 9.62 27.03
C CYS A 284 -27.39 8.98 25.65
N ASN A 285 -28.09 9.62 24.72
CA ASN A 285 -28.22 9.12 23.35
C ASN A 285 -26.86 9.01 22.64
N ARG A 286 -26.00 10.03 22.79
CA ARG A 286 -24.62 10.01 22.27
C ARG A 286 -23.75 8.94 22.93
N MET A 287 -23.95 8.66 24.21
CA MET A 287 -23.27 7.57 24.93
C MET A 287 -23.64 6.20 24.37
N VAL A 288 -24.94 5.94 24.17
CA VAL A 288 -25.43 4.69 23.56
C VAL A 288 -24.85 4.54 22.16
N MET A 289 -24.88 5.59 21.33
CA MET A 289 -24.27 5.55 20.00
C MET A 289 -22.77 5.23 20.06
N ARG A 290 -22.02 5.85 20.98
CA ARG A 290 -20.59 5.54 21.17
C ARG A 290 -20.35 4.09 21.58
N PHE A 291 -21.19 3.54 22.44
CA PHE A 291 -21.13 2.14 22.85
C PHE A 291 -21.46 1.19 21.69
N CYS A 292 -22.51 1.45 20.90
CA CYS A 292 -22.85 0.65 19.72
C CYS A 292 -21.73 0.61 18.67
N PHE A 293 -20.87 1.63 18.63
CA PHE A 293 -19.69 1.68 17.76
C PHE A 293 -18.39 1.22 18.44
N SER A 294 -18.40 0.85 19.72
CA SER A 294 -17.25 0.30 20.42
C SER A 294 -17.28 -1.24 20.45
N ARG A 295 -16.23 -1.84 21.00
CA ARG A 295 -16.15 -3.30 21.24
C ARG A 295 -16.44 -3.65 22.70
N ASP A 296 -16.89 -2.67 23.49
CA ASP A 296 -17.14 -2.87 24.91
C ASP A 296 -18.41 -3.71 25.11
N THR A 297 -18.43 -4.53 26.16
CA THR A 297 -19.61 -5.36 26.51
C THR A 297 -20.57 -4.64 27.45
N THR A 298 -20.16 -3.50 28.01
CA THR A 298 -20.97 -2.72 28.96
C THR A 298 -20.86 -1.22 28.72
N LEU A 299 -21.99 -0.52 28.74
CA LEU A 299 -22.06 0.93 28.77
C LEU A 299 -21.51 1.47 30.10
N ASP A 300 -20.40 2.20 30.02
CA ASP A 300 -19.64 2.78 31.15
C ASP A 300 -19.22 4.23 30.86
N THR A 301 -18.68 4.94 31.86
CA THR A 301 -18.20 6.33 31.84
C THR A 301 -17.26 6.66 30.69
N ARG A 302 -16.52 5.68 30.16
CA ARG A 302 -15.67 5.82 28.96
C ARG A 302 -16.44 6.22 27.69
N HIS A 303 -17.74 5.94 27.63
CA HIS A 303 -18.58 6.27 26.47
C HIS A 303 -19.15 7.69 26.54
N ILE A 304 -18.92 8.42 27.63
CA ILE A 304 -19.33 9.82 27.77
C ILE A 304 -18.69 10.63 26.62
N PRO A 305 -19.48 11.33 25.78
CA PRO A 305 -18.94 12.20 24.74
C PRO A 305 -18.09 13.31 25.35
N PRO A 306 -17.13 13.90 24.62
CA PRO A 306 -16.53 15.17 25.05
C PRO A 306 -17.66 16.20 25.16
N LEU A 307 -17.73 16.85 26.32
CA LEU A 307 -18.70 17.89 26.66
C LEU A 307 -17.94 19.17 26.98
N ASP A 308 -18.51 20.31 26.61
CA ASP A 308 -17.93 21.63 26.92
C ASP A 308 -18.04 21.96 28.42
N THR A 309 -18.85 21.20 29.15
CA THR A 309 -19.12 21.38 30.57
C THR A 309 -18.26 20.44 31.41
N LYS A 310 -17.58 20.98 32.44
CA LYS A 310 -16.80 20.16 33.38
C LYS A 310 -17.76 19.36 34.27
N LEU A 311 -17.83 18.05 34.04
CA LEU A 311 -18.56 17.12 34.89
C LEU A 311 -17.71 16.66 36.08
N SER A 312 -18.30 16.63 37.27
CA SER A 312 -17.69 15.98 38.43
C SER A 312 -17.72 14.45 38.28
N GLU A 313 -16.93 13.73 39.08
CA GLU A 313 -16.97 12.27 39.10
C GLU A 313 -18.35 11.72 39.53
N LEU A 314 -19.06 12.45 40.40
CA LEU A 314 -20.43 12.10 40.79
C LEU A 314 -21.41 12.25 39.62
N ASP A 315 -21.25 13.29 38.79
CA ASP A 315 -22.10 13.50 37.60
C ASP A 315 -21.87 12.40 36.56
N LYS A 316 -20.61 11.97 36.36
CA LYS A 316 -20.27 10.86 35.47
C LYS A 316 -20.89 9.54 35.93
N ILE A 317 -20.86 9.28 37.24
CA ILE A 317 -21.51 8.10 37.83
C ILE A 317 -23.03 8.19 37.68
N ALA A 318 -23.64 9.36 37.87
CA ALA A 318 -25.07 9.57 37.69
C ALA A 318 -25.49 9.29 36.23
N LEU A 319 -24.75 9.81 35.25
CA LEU A 319 -24.97 9.50 33.82
C LEU A 319 -24.78 8.01 33.51
N GLY A 320 -23.80 7.36 34.13
CA GLY A 320 -23.58 5.91 34.01
C GLY A 320 -24.71 5.08 34.65
N LYS A 321 -25.37 5.58 35.71
CA LYS A 321 -26.49 4.91 36.37
C LYS A 321 -27.82 5.06 35.63
N LEU A 322 -28.01 6.12 34.85
CA LEU A 322 -29.17 6.27 33.95
C LEU A 322 -29.24 5.19 32.85
N ARG A 323 -28.22 4.31 32.78
CA ARG A 323 -28.19 3.03 32.04
C ARG A 323 -29.43 2.16 32.26
N THR A 324 -30.02 2.12 33.45
CA THR A 324 -31.18 1.23 33.73
C THR A 324 -32.45 1.63 32.99
N SER A 325 -32.61 2.89 32.63
CA SER A 325 -33.78 3.39 31.88
C SER A 325 -33.61 3.28 30.37
N LEU A 326 -32.39 2.98 29.89
CA LEU A 326 -32.00 2.87 28.50
C LEU A 326 -31.55 1.44 28.22
N GLN A 327 -32.47 0.47 28.30
CA GLN A 327 -32.23 -0.85 27.72
C GLN A 327 -32.19 -0.71 26.20
N VAL A 328 -31.00 -0.42 25.67
CA VAL A 328 -30.73 -0.39 24.23
C VAL A 328 -29.46 -1.18 23.97
N CYS A 329 -29.70 -2.40 23.46
CA CYS A 329 -28.88 -3.34 22.69
C CYS A 329 -29.21 -4.76 23.14
#